data_AF-A0A496YP88-F1
#
_entry.id   AF-A0A496YP88-F1
#
_cell.length_a   1.000
_cell.length_b   1.000
_cell.length_c   1.000
_cell.angle_alpha   90.00
_cell.angle_beta   90.00
_cell.angle_gamma   90.00
#
_symmetry.space_group_name_H-M   'P 1'
#
loop_
_entity.id
_entity.type
_entity.pdbx_description
1 polymer ?
#
loop_
_entity_poly.entity_id
_entity_poly.type
_entity_poly.pdbx_seq_one_letter_code
_entity_poly.pdbx_strand_id
1 'polypeptide(L)'
;MQMEEDNMPQLAIYLDEKTAKKLDEVVQASGKSRSKWVADLIKSRLEDDWPEGFFDLAGAWEGSETPEEIMISIREGVDLFEKREQIN
;
A
#
# COMPACT_ATOMS: atom_id res chain seq x y z
N MET A 1 27.12 17.45 -29.38
CA MET A 1 25.95 17.33 -28.48
C MET A 1 25.56 15.87 -28.53
N GLN A 2 26.13 15.05 -27.63
CA GLN A 2 25.70 13.66 -27.49
C GLN A 2 24.31 13.71 -26.86
N MET A 3 23.32 13.16 -27.57
CA MET A 3 22.03 12.91 -26.97
C MET A 3 22.27 11.89 -25.87
N GLU A 4 22.01 12.26 -24.62
CA GLU A 4 21.86 11.29 -23.55
C GLU A 4 20.69 10.39 -23.97
N GLU A 5 21.00 9.21 -24.48
CA GLU A 5 20.05 8.10 -24.50
C GLU A 5 19.55 7.95 -23.07
N ASP A 6 18.23 7.98 -22.92
CA ASP A 6 17.51 7.74 -21.68
C ASP A 6 17.75 6.27 -21.27
N ASN A 7 18.96 5.99 -20.77
CA ASN A 7 19.44 4.64 -20.55
C ASN A 7 18.77 4.11 -19.29
N MET A 8 17.61 3.47 -19.43
CA MET A 8 16.96 2.76 -18.34
C MET A 8 17.91 1.68 -17.82
N PRO A 9 18.53 1.86 -16.64
CA PRO A 9 19.48 0.90 -16.13
C PRO A 9 18.75 -0.41 -15.85
N GLN A 10 19.28 -1.51 -16.36
CA GLN A 10 18.70 -2.84 -16.19
C GLN A 10 19.23 -3.49 -14.91
N LEU A 11 18.32 -4.09 -14.13
CA LEU A 11 18.65 -4.83 -12.92
C LEU A 11 18.22 -6.29 -13.07
N ALA A 12 19.18 -7.22 -12.95
CA ALA A 12 18.93 -8.65 -12.85
C ALA A 12 19.07 -9.10 -11.39
N ILE A 13 18.08 -9.81 -10.87
CA ILE A 13 18.05 -10.31 -9.48
C ILE A 13 17.79 -11.81 -9.46
N TYR A 14 18.38 -12.48 -8.47
CA TYR A 14 18.05 -13.87 -8.16
C TYR A 14 16.91 -13.91 -7.14
N LEU A 15 15.92 -14.75 -7.39
CA LEU A 15 14.81 -15.02 -6.49
C LEU A 15 14.75 -16.53 -6.23
N ASP A 16 14.50 -16.91 -4.98
CA ASP A 16 14.14 -18.30 -4.68
C ASP A 16 12.75 -18.63 -5.26
N GLU A 17 12.49 -19.92 -5.46
CA GLU A 17 11.26 -20.42 -6.10
C GLU A 17 9.99 -19.96 -5.37
N LYS A 18 10.01 -19.93 -4.03
CA LYS A 18 8.85 -19.50 -3.24
C LYS A 18 8.56 -18.02 -3.44
N THR A 19 9.60 -17.18 -3.48
CA THR A 19 9.45 -15.74 -3.75
C THR A 19 9.01 -15.48 -5.18
N ALA A 20 9.57 -16.18 -6.17
CA ALA A 20 9.17 -16.06 -7.57
C ALA A 20 7.69 -16.41 -7.78
N LYS A 21 7.20 -17.47 -7.12
CA LYS A 21 5.78 -17.86 -7.19
C LYS A 21 4.85 -16.79 -6.61
N LYS A 22 5.21 -16.20 -5.46
CA LYS A 22 4.44 -15.10 -4.87
C LYS A 22 4.42 -13.87 -5.77
N LEU A 23 5.53 -13.55 -6.42
CA LEU A 23 5.58 -12.45 -7.38
C LEU A 23 4.55 -12.67 -8.51
N ASP A 24 4.43 -13.90 -9.03
CA ASP A 24 3.47 -14.21 -10.07
C ASP A 24 2.02 -14.02 -9.64
N GLU A 25 1.67 -14.46 -8.44
CA GLU A 25 0.33 -14.30 -7.88
C GLU A 25 -0.04 -12.82 -7.76
N VAL A 26 0.88 -11.97 -7.26
CA VAL A 26 0.64 -10.54 -7.09
C VAL A 26 0.61 -9.79 -8.44
N VAL A 27 1.47 -10.17 -9.38
CA VAL A 27 1.50 -9.61 -10.74
C VAL A 27 0.19 -9.91 -11.47
N GLN A 28 -0.33 -11.14 -11.35
CA GLN A 28 -1.63 -11.51 -11.92
C GLN A 28 -2.78 -10.70 -11.31
N ALA A 29 -2.79 -10.53 -9.99
CA ALA A 29 -3.83 -9.74 -9.30
C ALA A 29 -3.77 -8.24 -9.64
N SER A 30 -2.57 -7.69 -9.86
CA SER A 30 -2.37 -6.27 -10.12
C SER A 30 -2.49 -5.85 -11.59
N GLY A 31 -2.49 -6.81 -12.53
CA GLY A 31 -2.51 -6.54 -13.98
C GLY A 31 -1.25 -5.85 -14.52
N LYS A 32 -0.18 -5.76 -13.72
CA LYS A 32 1.11 -5.17 -14.11
C LYS A 32 2.06 -6.24 -14.63
N SER A 33 3.10 -5.87 -15.37
CA SER A 33 4.21 -6.79 -15.68
C SER A 33 5.12 -6.97 -14.46
N ARG A 34 5.87 -8.07 -14.40
CA ARG A 34 6.86 -8.33 -13.31
C ARG A 34 7.83 -7.17 -13.14
N SER A 35 8.44 -6.70 -14.24
CA SER A 35 9.41 -5.61 -14.21
C SER A 35 8.81 -4.30 -13.71
N LYS A 36 7.58 -3.96 -14.15
CA LYS A 36 6.91 -2.75 -13.67
C LYS A 36 6.54 -2.86 -12.19
N TRP A 37 6.05 -4.02 -11.75
CA TRP A 37 5.71 -4.24 -10.34
C TRP A 37 6.94 -4.09 -9.44
N VAL A 38 8.07 -4.70 -9.81
CA VAL A 38 9.33 -4.59 -9.05
C VAL A 38 9.87 -3.15 -9.08
N ALA A 39 9.82 -2.47 -10.22
CA ALA A 39 10.25 -1.07 -10.31
C ALA A 39 9.39 -0.15 -9.42
N ASP A 40 8.06 -0.33 -9.43
CA ASP A 40 7.15 0.42 -8.57
C ASP A 40 7.43 0.13 -7.08
N LEU A 41 7.69 -1.14 -6.71
CA LEU A 41 8.07 -1.52 -5.33
C LEU A 41 9.37 -0.85 -4.87
N ILE A 42 10.39 -0.83 -5.73
CA ILE A 42 11.66 -0.17 -5.42
C ILE A 42 11.40 1.33 -5.20
N LYS A 43 10.65 1.99 -6.09
CA LYS A 43 10.29 3.41 -5.95
C LYS A 43 9.57 3.68 -4.64
N SER A 44 8.52 2.92 -4.33
CA SER A 44 7.77 3.09 -3.08
C SER A 44 8.60 2.85 -1.82
N ARG A 45 9.70 2.08 -1.93
CA ARG A 45 10.58 1.81 -0.79
C ARG A 45 11.71 2.84 -0.65
N LEU A 46 11.99 3.58 -1.71
CA LEU A 46 12.91 4.71 -1.73
C LEU A 46 12.22 6.05 -1.44
N GLU A 47 10.88 6.10 -1.58
CA GLU A 47 10.06 7.18 -1.04
C GLU A 47 10.18 7.15 0.50
N ASP A 48 10.98 8.06 1.03
CA ASP A 48 11.23 8.25 2.48
C ASP A 48 10.22 9.24 3.11
N ASP A 49 9.18 9.60 2.37
CA ASP A 49 8.19 10.59 2.76
C ASP A 49 6.92 9.92 3.29
N TRP A 50 6.39 10.46 4.39
CA TRP A 50 5.06 10.11 4.87
C TRP A 50 4.02 10.63 3.88
N PRO A 51 2.92 9.90 3.63
CA PRO A 51 1.87 10.38 2.75
C PRO A 51 1.29 11.71 3.27
N GLU A 52 0.80 12.54 2.36
CA GLU A 52 0.17 13.81 2.71
C GLU A 52 -0.94 13.58 3.76
N GLY A 53 -0.91 14.36 4.83
CA GLY A 53 -1.86 14.26 5.95
C GLY A 53 -1.61 13.11 6.93
N PHE A 54 -0.52 12.33 6.81
CA PHE A 54 -0.21 11.24 7.75
C PHE A 54 -0.15 11.71 9.21
N PHE A 55 0.48 12.86 9.46
CA PHE A 55 0.60 13.42 10.80
C PHE A 55 -0.70 14.04 11.32
N ASP A 56 -1.64 14.39 10.44
CA ASP A 56 -2.93 14.95 10.83
C ASP A 56 -3.80 13.89 11.53
N LEU A 57 -3.53 12.60 11.32
CA LEU A 57 -4.24 11.50 11.98
C LEU A 57 -3.95 11.43 13.49
N ALA A 58 -2.81 11.94 13.94
CA ALA A 58 -2.43 11.88 15.34
C ALA A 58 -3.34 12.79 16.18
N GLY A 59 -4.29 12.17 16.90
CA GLY A 59 -5.27 12.89 17.73
C GLY A 59 -6.52 13.37 16.97
N ALA A 60 -6.69 13.02 15.69
CA ALA A 60 -7.91 13.32 14.93
C ALA A 60 -9.12 12.46 15.31
N TRP A 61 -8.94 11.45 16.17
CA TRP A 61 -10.04 10.62 16.64
C TRP A 61 -10.89 11.39 17.67
N GLU A 62 -12.11 11.74 17.29
CA GLU A 62 -13.08 12.42 18.16
C GLU A 62 -13.98 11.46 18.95
N GLY A 63 -13.92 10.16 18.65
CA GLY A 63 -14.71 9.14 19.34
C GLY A 63 -14.29 8.96 20.79
N SER A 64 -15.25 8.66 21.65
CA SER A 64 -15.00 8.36 23.07
C SER A 64 -14.56 6.91 23.30
N GLU A 65 -14.69 6.06 22.28
CA GLU A 65 -14.40 4.64 22.35
C GLU A 65 -12.91 4.38 22.52
N THR A 66 -12.60 3.45 23.40
CA THR A 66 -11.25 2.92 23.58
C THR A 66 -10.86 2.01 22.40
N PRO A 67 -9.55 1.82 22.13
CA PRO A 67 -9.09 0.87 21.12
C PRO A 67 -9.67 -0.54 21.30
N GLU A 68 -9.84 -0.99 22.54
CA GLU A 68 -10.40 -2.30 22.87
C GLU A 68 -11.88 -2.41 22.48
N GLU A 69 -12.69 -1.39 22.75
CA GLU A 69 -14.11 -1.35 22.36
C GLU A 69 -14.27 -1.37 20.84
N ILE A 70 -13.42 -0.63 20.11
CA ILE A 70 -13.39 -0.63 18.64
C ILE A 70 -13.02 -2.02 18.11
N MET A 71 -12.04 -2.70 18.71
CA MET A 71 -11.65 -4.05 18.29
C MET A 71 -12.76 -5.08 18.54
N ILE A 72 -13.50 -4.95 19.64
CA ILE A 72 -14.65 -5.82 19.93
C ILE A 72 -15.74 -5.59 18.88
N SER A 73 -16.10 -4.34 18.57
CA SER A 73 -17.15 -4.05 17.60
C SER A 73 -16.83 -4.59 16.19
N ILE A 74 -15.56 -4.49 15.76
CA ILE A 74 -15.11 -5.05 14.48
C ILE A 74 -15.24 -6.58 14.47
N ARG A 75 -14.87 -7.26 15.57
CA ARG A 75 -14.92 -8.73 15.68
C ARG A 75 -16.35 -9.26 15.74
N GLU A 76 -17.25 -8.52 16.38
CA GLU A 76 -18.65 -8.88 16.52
C GLU A 76 -19.47 -8.59 15.26
N GLY A 77 -18.86 -7.97 14.24
CA GLY A 77 -19.51 -7.70 12.95
C GLY A 77 -20.65 -6.69 13.07
N VAL A 78 -20.61 -5.82 14.09
CA VAL A 78 -21.62 -4.78 14.26
C VAL A 78 -21.47 -3.79 13.11
N ASP A 79 -22.58 -3.58 12.39
CA ASP A 79 -22.69 -2.81 11.17
C ASP A 79 -22.37 -1.32 11.43
N LEU A 80 -21.08 -0.98 11.47
CA LEU A 80 -20.59 0.40 11.61
C LEU A 80 -20.91 1.27 10.38
N PHE A 81 -21.56 0.72 9.34
CA PHE A 81 -21.96 1.45 8.15
C PHE A 81 -23.25 2.27 8.33
N GLU A 82 -24.14 1.93 9.29
CA GLU A 82 -25.43 2.62 9.41
C GLU A 82 -25.34 4.09 9.86
N LYS A 83 -24.18 4.56 10.35
CA LYS A 83 -23.99 5.96 10.76
C LYS A 83 -23.30 6.86 9.72
N ARG A 84 -22.78 6.31 8.62
CA ARG A 84 -22.10 7.10 7.57
C ARG A 84 -23.09 7.85 6.66
N GLU A 85 -24.36 7.46 6.62
CA GLU A 85 -25.38 8.11 5.77
C GLU A 85 -26.04 9.37 6.37
N GLN A 86 -25.72 9.77 7.61
CA GLN A 86 -26.30 10.98 8.21
C GLN A 86 -25.39 12.23 8.15
N ILE A 87 -24.24 12.12 7.47
CA ILE A 87 -23.40 13.29 7.16
C ILE A 87 -23.30 13.41 5.64
N ASN A 88 -24.37 13.89 5.02
CA ASN A 88 -24.40 14.58 3.73
C ASN A 88 -25.65 15.46 3.65
#